data_AF-A0A645HFF3-F1
#
_entry.id   AF-A0A645HFF3-F1
#
_cell.length_a   1.000
_cell.length_b   1.000
_cell.length_c   1.000
_cell.angle_alpha   90.00
_cell.angle_beta   90.00
_cell.angle_gamma   90.00
#
_symmetry.space_group_name_H-M   'P 1'
#
loop_
_entity.id
_entity.type
_entity.pdbx_description
1 polymer ?
#
loop_
_entity_poly.entity_id
_entity_poly.type
_entity_poly.pdbx_seq_one_letter_code
_entity_poly.pdbx_strand_id
1 'polypeptide(L)'
;MVLVCFLPIGIFLLAKSDKLNKKTKTILIAILAALLVGAGAASTDFQQPNEQQVQQLQQEAQAEAVGEVYWTRYGKSYHFDRNCPYIKDKTPAAEGGTLFAGSLDDAFAANRWDPCDVCAGGAQAKLDEAATGTTTTDTTTTDTTDTAVEQPAA
;
A
#
# COMPACT_ATOMS: atom_id res chain seq x y z
N MET A 1 -20.14 -16.47 -2.07
CA MET A 1 -21.02 -15.40 -2.60
C MET A 1 -20.42 -14.61 -3.78
N VAL A 2 -19.13 -14.76 -4.11
CA VAL A 2 -18.52 -14.11 -5.29
C VAL A 2 -18.94 -14.80 -6.61
N LEU A 3 -19.16 -16.12 -6.60
CA LEU A 3 -19.53 -16.91 -7.78
C LEU A 3 -20.87 -16.51 -8.42
N VAL A 4 -21.84 -16.04 -7.63
CA VAL A 4 -23.14 -15.58 -8.13
C VAL A 4 -23.01 -14.28 -8.92
N CYS A 5 -22.04 -13.42 -8.57
CA CYS A 5 -21.79 -12.15 -9.24
C CYS A 5 -21.08 -12.30 -10.60
N PHE A 6 -20.33 -13.38 -10.81
CA PHE A 6 -19.68 -13.66 -12.10
C PHE A 6 -20.58 -14.40 -13.09
N LEU A 7 -21.65 -15.03 -12.61
CA LEU A 7 -22.65 -15.71 -13.45
C LEU A 7 -23.33 -14.77 -14.48
N PRO A 8 -23.83 -13.56 -14.12
CA PRO A 8 -24.41 -12.64 -15.10
C PRO A 8 -23.37 -12.12 -16.11
N ILE A 9 -22.11 -11.95 -15.72
CA ILE A 9 -21.01 -11.53 -16.61
C ILE A 9 -20.68 -12.66 -17.60
N GLY A 10 -20.63 -13.92 -17.13
CA GLY A 10 -20.43 -15.09 -17.97
C GLY A 10 -21.55 -15.31 -18.98
N ILE A 11 -22.81 -15.16 -18.57
CA ILE A 11 -24.00 -15.21 -19.45
C ILE A 11 -23.97 -14.05 -20.45
N PHE A 12 -23.58 -12.85 -20.04
CA PHE A 12 -23.48 -11.68 -20.91
C PHE A 12 -22.38 -11.84 -21.98
N LEU A 13 -21.22 -12.43 -21.65
CA LEU A 13 -20.20 -12.79 -22.63
C LEU A 13 -20.69 -13.89 -23.60
N LEU A 14 -21.46 -14.86 -23.10
CA LEU A 14 -22.06 -15.90 -23.93
C LEU A 14 -23.12 -15.33 -24.89
N ALA A 15 -23.93 -14.37 -24.44
CA ALA A 15 -24.94 -13.69 -25.24
C ALA A 15 -24.33 -12.79 -26.34
N LYS A 16 -23.12 -12.24 -26.12
CA LYS A 16 -22.37 -11.51 -27.16
C LYS A 16 -21.58 -12.42 -28.11
N SER A 17 -21.56 -13.74 -27.88
CA SER A 17 -20.79 -14.69 -28.68
C SER A 17 -21.29 -14.87 -30.13
N ASP A 18 -22.47 -14.35 -30.47
CA ASP A 18 -23.01 -14.35 -31.83
C ASP A 18 -22.17 -13.56 -32.85
N LYS A 19 -21.33 -12.61 -32.40
CA LYS A 19 -20.35 -11.91 -33.25
C LYS A 19 -19.00 -12.63 -33.35
N LEU A 20 -18.80 -13.77 -32.68
CA LEU A 20 -17.52 -14.47 -32.62
C LEU A 20 -17.47 -15.62 -33.63
N ASN A 21 -16.33 -15.75 -34.30
CA ASN A 21 -16.07 -16.83 -35.24
C ASN A 21 -16.26 -18.20 -34.56
N LYS A 22 -16.80 -19.21 -35.24
CA LYS A 22 -17.07 -20.56 -34.68
C LYS A 22 -15.86 -21.14 -33.91
N LYS A 23 -14.65 -20.89 -34.40
CA LYS A 23 -13.38 -21.30 -33.75
C LYS A 23 -13.17 -20.60 -32.39
N THR A 24 -13.43 -19.30 -32.30
CA THR A 24 -13.29 -18.52 -31.06
C THR A 24 -14.29 -18.96 -30.00
N LYS A 25 -15.53 -19.28 -30.40
CA LYS A 25 -16.56 -19.80 -29.48
C LYS A 25 -16.16 -21.15 -28.88
N THR A 26 -15.61 -22.06 -29.68
CA THR A 26 -15.11 -23.35 -29.19
C THR A 26 -13.94 -23.21 -28.22
N ILE A 27 -12.98 -22.32 -28.51
CA ILE A 27 -11.82 -22.07 -27.63
C ILE A 27 -12.29 -21.47 -26.30
N LEU A 28 -13.20 -20.50 -26.33
CA LEU A 28 -13.75 -19.88 -25.12
C LEU A 28 -14.47 -20.89 -24.23
N ILE A 29 -15.29 -21.77 -24.81
CA ILE A 29 -15.99 -22.82 -24.07
C ILE A 29 -15.00 -23.82 -23.44
N ALA A 30 -13.94 -24.19 -24.16
CA ALA A 30 -12.90 -25.09 -23.64
C ALA A 30 -12.14 -24.48 -22.46
N ILE A 31 -11.80 -23.18 -22.54
CA ILE A 31 -11.14 -22.46 -21.45
C ILE A 31 -12.08 -22.35 -20.23
N LEU A 32 -13.35 -22.03 -20.44
CA LEU A 32 -14.33 -21.96 -19.36
C LEU A 32 -14.50 -23.31 -18.66
N ALA A 33 -14.57 -24.40 -19.43
CA ALA A 33 -14.69 -25.76 -18.89
C ALA A 33 -13.44 -26.16 -18.10
N ALA A 34 -12.24 -25.84 -18.60
CA ALA A 34 -10.99 -26.11 -17.90
C ALA A 34 -10.88 -25.33 -16.58
N LEU A 35 -11.28 -24.05 -16.58
CA LEU A 35 -11.33 -23.22 -15.37
C LEU A 35 -12.35 -23.75 -14.35
N LEU A 36 -13.50 -24.22 -14.81
CA LEU A 36 -14.54 -24.77 -13.93
C LEU A 36 -14.11 -26.08 -13.26
N VAL A 37 -13.41 -26.95 -14.00
CA VAL A 37 -12.86 -28.20 -13.46
C VAL A 37 -11.70 -27.91 -12.50
N GLY A 38 -10.81 -26.98 -12.85
CA GLY A 38 -9.68 -26.59 -11.99
C GLY A 38 -10.12 -25.96 -10.67
N ALA A 39 -11.13 -25.09 -10.70
CA ALA A 39 -11.69 -24.46 -9.51
C ALA A 39 -12.40 -25.47 -8.58
N GLY A 40 -13.02 -26.53 -9.15
CA GLY A 40 -13.68 -27.59 -8.36
C GLY A 40 -12.71 -28.51 -7.62
N ALA A 41 -11.48 -28.66 -8.09
CA ALA A 41 -10.45 -29.46 -7.42
C ALA A 41 -9.74 -28.70 -6.29
N ALA A 42 -9.68 -27.37 -6.35
CA ALA A 42 -9.07 -26.53 -5.31
C ALA A 42 -10.03 -26.25 -4.12
N SER A 43 -11.29 -26.67 -4.19
CA SER A 43 -12.29 -26.45 -3.13
C SER A 43 -12.38 -27.56 -2.08
N THR A 44 -11.59 -28.63 -2.17
CA THR A 44 -11.76 -29.83 -1.31
C THR A 44 -10.88 -29.88 -0.06
N ASP A 45 -9.96 -28.94 0.15
CA ASP A 45 -9.21 -28.87 1.42
C ASP A 45 -8.86 -27.42 1.78
N PHE A 46 -9.90 -26.64 2.08
CA PHE A 46 -9.72 -25.33 2.70
C PHE A 46 -9.68 -25.52 4.22
N GLN A 47 -8.57 -26.05 4.74
CA GLN A 47 -8.32 -26.08 6.18
C GLN A 47 -8.32 -24.62 6.66
N GLN A 48 -9.32 -24.22 7.45
CA GLN A 48 -9.33 -22.90 8.07
C GLN A 48 -8.09 -22.81 8.97
N PRO A 49 -7.21 -21.81 8.77
CA PRO A 49 -6.06 -21.64 9.66
C PRO A 49 -6.57 -21.48 11.09
N ASN A 50 -5.99 -22.24 12.02
CA ASN A 50 -6.30 -22.13 13.44
C ASN A 50 -6.06 -20.69 13.91
N GLU A 51 -6.81 -20.20 14.90
CA GLU A 51 -6.74 -18.81 15.37
C GLU A 51 -5.31 -18.37 15.75
N GLN A 52 -4.48 -19.30 16.21
CA GLN A 52 -3.07 -19.06 16.50
C GLN A 52 -2.19 -18.89 15.26
N GLN A 53 -2.45 -19.65 14.19
CA GLN A 53 -1.75 -19.49 12.91
C GLN A 53 -2.18 -18.20 12.20
N VAL A 54 -3.47 -17.82 12.30
CA VAL A 54 -3.92 -16.52 11.78
C VAL A 54 -3.25 -15.37 12.52
N GLN A 55 -3.14 -15.45 13.85
CA GLN A 55 -2.43 -14.42 14.63
C GLN A 55 -0.94 -14.37 14.31
N GLN A 56 -0.26 -15.51 14.14
CA GLN A 56 1.14 -15.53 13.72
C GLN A 56 1.32 -14.97 12.32
N LEU A 57 0.53 -15.41 11.34
CA LEU A 57 0.58 -14.86 9.98
C LEU A 57 0.22 -13.37 9.95
N GLN A 58 -0.66 -12.90 10.83
CA GLN A 58 -1.02 -11.48 10.90
C GLN A 58 0.03 -10.65 11.64
N GLN A 59 0.81 -11.24 12.56
CA GLN A 59 1.98 -10.61 13.16
C GLN A 59 3.16 -10.57 12.18
N GLU A 60 3.40 -11.68 11.48
CA GLU A 60 4.41 -11.77 10.42
C GLU A 60 4.05 -10.87 9.24
N ALA A 61 2.79 -10.84 8.81
CA ALA A 61 2.34 -9.92 7.78
C ALA A 61 2.37 -8.46 8.24
N GLN A 62 2.16 -8.15 9.53
CA GLN A 62 2.38 -6.78 10.02
C GLN A 62 3.87 -6.43 10.10
N ALA A 63 4.74 -7.40 10.33
CA ALA A 63 6.19 -7.23 10.28
C ALA A 63 6.72 -7.12 8.83
N GLU A 64 6.07 -7.76 7.86
CA GLU A 64 6.45 -7.75 6.44
C GLU A 64 5.71 -6.68 5.60
N ALA A 65 4.52 -6.20 6.01
CA ALA A 65 3.68 -5.38 5.14
C ALA A 65 4.13 -3.93 4.98
N VAL A 66 4.99 -3.40 5.86
CA VAL A 66 5.59 -2.08 5.66
C VAL A 66 6.98 -2.15 6.27
N GLY A 67 8.02 -2.25 5.41
CA GLY A 67 9.40 -2.38 5.87
C GLY A 67 9.70 -1.41 7.00
N GLU A 68 10.09 -1.95 8.14
CA GLU A 68 10.37 -1.18 9.35
C GLU A 68 11.39 -0.09 9.00
N VAL A 69 11.01 1.17 9.18
CA VAL A 69 11.89 2.31 8.99
C VAL A 69 12.37 2.81 10.33
N TYR A 70 13.58 3.37 10.34
CA TYR A 70 14.24 3.90 11.52
C TYR A 70 14.44 5.40 11.38
N TRP A 71 14.20 6.12 12.47
CA TRP A 71 14.49 7.55 12.53
C TRP A 71 14.92 7.92 13.94
N THR A 72 15.66 9.02 14.08
CA THR A 72 16.09 9.49 15.39
C THR A 72 15.20 10.62 15.89
N ARG A 73 15.17 10.81 17.21
CA ARG A 73 14.41 11.89 17.88
C ARG A 73 14.69 13.26 17.27
N TYR A 74 15.95 13.54 16.96
CA TYR A 74 16.43 14.85 16.52
C TYR A 74 16.83 14.90 15.03
N GLY A 75 16.89 13.75 14.35
CA GLY A 75 17.21 13.68 12.93
C GLY A 75 16.04 14.17 12.07
N LYS A 76 16.32 14.54 10.82
CA LYS A 76 15.28 14.86 9.82
C LYS A 76 15.00 13.70 8.89
N SER A 77 15.96 12.78 8.78
CA SER A 77 15.92 11.72 7.79
C SER A 77 15.42 10.39 8.36
N TYR A 78 14.76 9.61 7.52
CA TYR A 78 14.38 8.23 7.79
C TYR A 78 15.33 7.26 7.09
N HIS A 79 15.41 6.04 7.61
CA HIS A 79 16.37 5.01 7.21
C HIS A 79 15.66 3.67 7.04
N PHE A 80 15.93 2.92 5.98
CA PHE A 80 15.43 1.54 5.82
C PHE A 80 16.36 0.48 6.43
N ASP A 81 17.60 0.84 6.75
CA ASP A 81 18.59 -0.07 7.31
C ASP A 81 18.99 0.36 8.72
N ARG A 82 18.80 -0.53 9.70
CA ARG A 82 19.20 -0.35 11.09
C ARG A 82 20.70 -0.14 11.28
N ASN A 83 21.51 -0.74 10.41
CA ASN A 83 22.97 -0.68 10.45
C ASN A 83 23.53 0.48 9.63
N CYS A 84 22.69 1.41 9.17
CA CYS A 84 23.14 2.59 8.46
C CYS A 84 24.17 3.39 9.30
N PRO A 85 25.32 3.82 8.74
CA PRO A 85 26.40 4.48 9.47
C PRO A 85 25.98 5.68 10.33
N TYR A 86 24.89 6.36 9.96
CA TYR A 86 24.38 7.53 10.68
C TYR A 86 23.57 7.18 11.94
N ILE A 87 23.03 5.96 12.03
CA ILE A 87 22.13 5.53 13.12
C ILE A 87 22.58 4.26 13.86
N LYS A 88 23.56 3.51 13.34
CA LYS A 88 24.04 2.26 13.94
C LYS A 88 24.45 2.37 15.42
N ASP A 89 24.99 3.52 15.84
CA ASP A 89 25.46 3.77 17.20
C ASP A 89 24.37 4.40 18.10
N LYS A 90 23.12 4.45 17.64
CA LYS A 90 22.00 5.05 18.38
C LYS A 90 21.22 3.98 19.14
N THR A 91 21.02 4.23 20.42
CA THR A 91 20.24 3.36 21.31
C THR A 91 18.74 3.43 20.96
N PRO A 92 18.01 2.29 20.93
CA PRO A 92 16.55 2.26 20.80
C PRO A 92 15.82 3.07 21.86
N ALA A 93 14.69 3.68 21.50
CA ALA A 93 13.82 4.39 22.42
C ALA A 93 13.26 3.46 23.52
N ALA A 94 13.09 2.16 23.23
CA ALA A 94 12.70 1.14 24.20
C ALA A 94 13.72 0.98 25.35
N GLU A 95 14.99 1.30 25.10
CA GLU A 95 16.09 1.24 26.08
C GLU A 95 16.41 2.63 26.68
N GLY A 96 15.56 3.63 26.45
CA GLY A 96 15.78 5.01 26.88
C GLY A 96 16.65 5.83 25.91
N GLY A 97 16.87 5.32 24.70
CA GLY A 97 17.65 5.98 23.66
C GLY A 97 16.84 6.93 22.77
N THR A 98 17.41 7.26 21.61
CA THR A 98 16.85 8.24 20.67
C THR A 98 16.42 7.65 19.33
N LEU A 99 16.55 6.35 19.13
CA LEU A 99 16.21 5.68 17.88
C LEU A 99 14.80 5.08 17.94
N PHE A 100 13.94 5.51 17.03
CA PHE A 100 12.59 4.98 16.86
C PHE A 100 12.55 4.06 15.65
N ALA A 101 11.64 3.09 15.70
CA ALA A 101 11.35 2.16 14.63
C ALA A 101 9.83 2.09 14.47
N GLY A 102 9.37 1.95 13.23
CA GLY A 102 7.94 1.91 12.90
C GLY A 102 7.71 1.91 11.40
N SER A 103 6.50 2.28 10.96
CA SER A 103 6.17 2.35 9.53
C SER A 103 6.69 3.63 8.88
N LEU A 104 6.75 3.66 7.54
CA LEU A 104 7.11 4.87 6.80
C LEU A 104 6.14 6.03 7.09
N ASP A 105 4.86 5.72 7.25
CA ASP A 105 3.84 6.71 7.60
C ASP A 105 4.08 7.30 9.01
N ASP A 106 4.54 6.49 9.96
CA ASP A 106 4.90 6.96 11.31
C ASP A 106 6.10 7.92 11.26
N ALA A 107 7.09 7.63 10.41
CA ALA A 107 8.22 8.52 10.20
C ALA A 107 7.76 9.87 9.61
N PHE A 108 6.86 9.85 8.63
CA PHE A 108 6.26 11.06 8.06
C PHE A 108 5.41 11.83 9.06
N ALA A 109 4.58 11.15 9.85
CA ALA A 109 3.83 11.76 10.95
C ALA A 109 4.76 12.37 12.01
N ALA A 110 5.93 11.77 12.24
CA ALA A 110 6.98 12.32 13.10
C ALA A 110 7.74 13.50 12.46
N ASN A 111 7.37 13.96 11.26
CA ASN A 111 8.06 14.97 10.46
C ASN A 111 9.45 14.54 9.98
N ARG A 112 9.58 13.31 9.48
CA ARG A 112 10.80 12.75 8.90
C ARG A 112 10.59 12.47 7.41
N TRP A 113 10.50 13.52 6.61
CA TRP A 113 10.20 13.43 5.18
C TRP A 113 11.44 13.16 4.32
N ASP A 114 12.63 13.26 4.90
CA ASP A 114 13.88 13.23 4.16
C ASP A 114 14.44 11.80 4.08
N PRO A 115 14.55 11.18 2.89
CA PRO A 115 15.22 9.89 2.77
C PRO A 115 16.72 10.03 3.05
N CYS A 116 17.30 9.13 3.83
CA CYS A 116 18.75 9.05 3.97
C CYS A 116 19.45 8.74 2.63
N ASP A 117 20.52 9.48 2.33
CA ASP A 117 21.30 9.35 1.10
C ASP A 117 21.99 7.99 0.93
N VAL A 118 22.34 7.32 2.02
CA VAL A 118 23.12 6.07 1.99
C VAL A 118 22.21 4.84 1.96
N CYS A 119 21.18 4.79 2.80
CA CYS A 119 20.35 3.59 2.95
C CYS A 119 18.94 3.70 2.38
N ALA A 120 18.45 4.91 2.07
CA ALA A 120 17.11 5.13 1.56
C ALA A 120 17.08 5.76 0.17
N GLY A 121 18.23 5.80 -0.53
CA GLY A 121 18.32 6.31 -1.89
C GLY A 121 18.01 7.80 -2.03
N GLY A 122 18.06 8.56 -0.92
CA GLY A 122 17.64 9.96 -0.90
C GLY A 122 18.39 10.84 -1.89
N ALA A 123 19.67 10.56 -2.10
CA ALA A 123 20.49 11.27 -3.07
C ALA A 123 19.89 11.24 -4.48
N GLN A 124 19.36 10.08 -4.92
CA GLN A 124 18.75 9.96 -6.24
C GLN A 124 17.44 10.74 -6.33
N ALA A 125 16.59 10.66 -5.29
CA ALA A 125 15.35 11.42 -5.22
C ALA A 125 15.58 12.94 -5.25
N LYS A 126 16.61 13.46 -4.57
CA LYS A 126 16.98 14.89 -4.61
C LYS A 126 17.48 15.31 -5.99
N LEU A 127 18.24 14.45 -6.66
CA LEU A 127 18.73 14.70 -8.02
C LEU A 127 17.60 14.69 -9.04
N ASP A 128 16.65 13.76 -8.90
CA ASP A 128 15.45 13.67 -9.75
C ASP A 128 14.53 14.89 -9.51
N GLU A 129 14.31 15.28 -8.26
CA GLU A 129 13.56 16.50 -7.91
C GLU A 129 14.23 17.76 -8.48
N ALA A 130 15.56 17.88 -8.35
CA ALA A 130 16.34 18.97 -8.95
C ALA A 130 16.30 18.96 -10.50
N ALA A 131 16.24 17.78 -11.13
CA ALA A 131 16.10 17.65 -12.57
C ALA A 131 14.68 17.96 -13.08
N THR A 132 13.66 17.75 -12.25
CA THR A 132 12.24 18.05 -12.54
C THR A 132 11.81 19.46 -12.17
N GLY A 133 12.72 20.34 -11.76
CA GLY A 133 12.43 21.69 -11.31
C GLY A 133 11.63 22.54 -12.32
N THR A 134 10.30 22.48 -12.26
CA THR A 134 9.29 23.56 -12.39
C THR A 134 7.91 22.91 -12.44
N THR A 135 7.16 22.96 -11.33
CA THR A 135 5.72 23.26 -11.21
C THR A 135 5.20 22.65 -9.90
N THR A 136 5.48 23.32 -8.79
CA THR A 136 4.45 23.45 -7.75
C THR A 136 4.09 24.91 -7.75
N THR A 137 3.23 25.27 -8.71
CA THR A 137 2.31 26.38 -8.54
C THR A 137 1.54 26.07 -7.27
N ASP A 138 1.91 26.81 -6.24
CA ASP A 138 1.13 27.11 -5.06
C ASP A 138 -0.33 27.32 -5.49
N THR A 139 -1.13 26.25 -5.44
CA THR A 139 -2.60 26.37 -5.52
C THR A 139 -3.07 26.62 -4.10
N THR A 140 -2.69 27.78 -3.58
CA THR A 140 -3.47 28.47 -2.57
C THR A 140 -4.61 29.19 -3.31
N THR A 141 -5.68 28.44 -3.57
CA THR A 141 -7.00 29.02 -3.85
C THR A 141 -8.03 28.28 -3.00
N THR A 142 -8.32 28.86 -1.84
CA THR A 142 -9.68 29.02 -1.31
C THR A 142 -9.63 30.27 -0.44
N ASP A 143 -9.78 31.44 -1.08
CA ASP A 143 -11.05 32.09 -1.35
C ASP A 143 -11.54 32.84 -0.11
N THR A 144 -11.27 34.15 -0.12
CA THR A 144 -11.91 35.13 0.72
C THR A 144 -13.37 35.21 0.29
N THR A 145 -14.28 34.70 1.09
CA THR A 145 -15.66 35.20 1.06
C THR A 145 -16.16 35.41 2.49
N ASP A 146 -16.07 36.68 2.85
CA ASP A 146 -16.91 37.41 3.78
C ASP A 146 -18.35 36.86 3.79
N THR A 147 -18.81 36.33 4.92
CA THR A 147 -20.24 36.25 5.26
C THR A 147 -20.37 36.27 6.76
N ALA A 148 -20.74 37.45 7.26
CA ALA A 148 -21.29 37.68 8.56
C ALA A 148 -22.36 36.64 8.94
N VAL A 149 -22.26 36.06 10.13
CA VAL A 149 -23.41 35.51 10.85
C VAL A 149 -23.39 36.03 12.27
N GLU A 150 -24.50 36.70 12.58
CA GLU A 150 -24.92 37.33 13.81
C GLU A 150 -25.40 36.28 14.85
N GLN A 151 -25.05 36.54 16.13
CA GLN A 151 -25.73 36.15 17.40
C GLN A 151 -25.77 34.67 17.87
N PRO A 152 -26.09 34.38 19.17
CA PRO A 152 -26.29 35.27 20.34
C PRO A 152 -25.68 34.80 21.70
N ALA A 153 -25.81 35.71 22.69
CA ALA A 153 -26.03 35.50 24.13
C ALA A 153 -24.84 35.11 25.06
N ALA A 154 -24.41 36.07 25.88
CA ALA A 154 -24.71 36.16 27.32
C ALA A 154 -24.13 37.46 27.90
#